data_AF-A0A9W6BY75-F1
#
_entry.id   AF-A0A9W6BY75-F1
#
_cell.length_a   1.000
_cell.length_b   1.000
_cell.length_c   1.000
_cell.angle_alpha   90.00
_cell.angle_beta   90.00
_cell.angle_gamma   90.00
#
_symmetry.space_group_name_H-M   'P 1'
#
loop_
_entity.id
_entity.type
_entity.pdbx_description
1 polymer ?
#
loop_
_entity_poly.entity_id
_entity_poly.type
_entity_poly.pdbx_seq_one_letter_code
_entity_poly.pdbx_strand_id
1 'polypeptide(L)'
;MPLLLALSLLPMRVSRLAEQYGRRAQLDETAAAALLRGWAAARAAAPALTDPRDRAELLSGLLGGRALKVARAEADRNARMSRRVQLQRIEVEVEQLRARPVASASASAAAAAAAGHGQGLGQVVVTAALVTVGTETSRVSPLPLSYCTRERLTLTFRREALAAEGPAAAVWRLVDVRDAPPAMY
;
A
#
# COMPACT_ATOMS: atom_id res chain seq x y z
N MET A 1 32.24 -6.30 6.15
CA MET A 1 30.94 -5.74 6.56
C MET A 1 30.22 -5.14 5.35
N PRO A 2 29.21 -5.80 4.76
CA PRO A 2 28.32 -5.15 3.81
C PRO A 2 26.85 -5.46 4.13
N LEU A 3 26.18 -4.65 4.96
CA LEU A 3 24.73 -4.79 5.22
C LEU A 3 23.95 -3.47 5.16
N LEU A 4 24.60 -2.36 4.77
CA LEU A 4 23.96 -1.04 4.72
C LEU A 4 23.41 -0.65 3.33
N LEU A 5 23.70 -1.41 2.27
CA LEU A 5 23.31 -1.06 0.90
C LEU A 5 21.93 -1.60 0.47
N ALA A 6 21.31 -2.51 1.23
CA ALA A 6 20.00 -3.06 0.85
C ALA A 6 18.82 -2.14 1.22
N LEU A 7 19.00 -1.26 2.21
CA LEU A 7 17.95 -0.38 2.73
C LEU A 7 17.69 0.86 1.84
N SER A 8 18.70 1.35 1.12
CA SER A 8 18.58 2.56 0.29
C SER A 8 17.79 2.36 -1.01
N LEU A 9 17.63 1.11 -1.47
CA LEU A 9 16.94 0.79 -2.73
C LEU A 9 15.45 0.49 -2.55
N LEU A 10 15.01 0.16 -1.34
CA LEU A 10 13.60 -0.11 -1.03
C LEU A 10 12.68 1.10 -1.31
N PRO A 11 12.97 2.33 -0.83
CA PRO A 11 12.11 3.48 -1.09
C PRO A 11 12.02 3.82 -2.59
N MET A 12 13.13 3.77 -3.33
CA MET A 12 13.09 3.96 -4.80
C MET A 12 12.25 2.90 -5.52
N ARG A 13 12.34 1.63 -5.10
CA ARG A 13 11.56 0.54 -5.70
C ARG A 13 10.07 0.66 -5.40
N VAL A 14 9.72 1.09 -4.18
CA VAL A 14 8.34 1.35 -3.78
C VAL A 14 7.73 2.47 -4.61
N SER A 15 8.44 3.59 -4.79
CA SER A 15 7.95 4.71 -5.61
C SER A 15 7.75 4.32 -7.07
N ARG A 16 8.70 3.58 -7.67
CA ARG A 16 8.56 3.09 -9.05
C ARG A 16 7.38 2.13 -9.23
N LEU A 17 7.13 1.25 -8.25
CA LEU A 17 5.96 0.35 -8.28
C LEU A 17 4.64 1.14 -8.19
N ALA A 18 4.60 2.15 -7.32
CA ALA A 18 3.44 3.04 -7.18
C ALA A 18 3.17 3.79 -8.51
N GLU A 19 4.21 4.27 -9.18
CA GLU A 19 4.09 4.94 -10.47
C GLU A 19 3.63 3.99 -11.58
N GLN A 20 4.28 2.83 -11.72
CA GLN A 20 4.03 1.89 -12.81
C GLN A 20 2.65 1.23 -12.72
N TYR A 21 2.28 0.75 -11.54
CA TYR A 21 1.02 0.01 -11.34
C TYR A 21 -0.12 0.90 -10.85
N GLY A 22 0.19 1.97 -10.12
CA GLY A 22 -0.82 2.92 -9.65
C GLY A 22 -1.44 3.73 -10.78
N ARG A 23 -0.70 4.05 -11.86
CA ARG A 23 -1.22 4.83 -12.99
C ARG A 23 -2.11 4.04 -13.96
N ARG A 24 -2.30 2.73 -13.75
CA ARG A 24 -3.14 1.90 -14.62
C ARG A 24 -4.61 2.35 -14.58
N ALA A 25 -5.27 2.32 -15.73
CA ALA A 25 -6.67 2.70 -15.83
C ALA A 25 -7.60 1.77 -15.03
N GLN A 26 -7.26 0.50 -14.95
CA GLN A 26 -7.96 -0.53 -14.18
C GLN A 26 -6.96 -1.22 -13.24
N LEU A 27 -7.46 -1.69 -12.10
CA LEU A 27 -6.68 -2.46 -11.15
C LEU A 27 -6.98 -3.96 -11.37
N ASP A 28 -6.09 -4.64 -12.07
CA ASP A 28 -6.10 -6.10 -12.21
C ASP A 28 -5.42 -6.78 -11.01
N GLU A 29 -5.56 -8.10 -10.90
CA GLU A 29 -4.97 -8.87 -9.79
C GLU A 29 -3.45 -8.69 -9.72
N THR A 30 -2.78 -8.64 -10.87
CA THR A 30 -1.34 -8.43 -10.94
C THR A 30 -0.93 -7.06 -10.40
N ALA A 31 -1.63 -5.98 -10.78
CA ALA A 31 -1.36 -4.66 -10.24
C ALA A 31 -1.72 -4.55 -8.77
N ALA A 32 -2.84 -5.15 -8.33
CA ALA A 32 -3.22 -5.20 -6.93
C ALA A 32 -2.13 -5.90 -6.10
N ALA A 33 -1.66 -7.07 -6.54
CA ALA A 33 -0.58 -7.79 -5.89
C ALA A 33 0.72 -6.97 -5.83
N ALA A 34 1.07 -6.27 -6.92
CA ALA A 34 2.26 -5.41 -6.96
C ALA A 34 2.16 -4.23 -5.99
N LEU A 35 1.01 -3.54 -5.94
CA LEU A 35 0.76 -2.45 -5.00
C LEU A 35 0.78 -2.94 -3.54
N LEU A 36 0.24 -4.13 -3.26
CA LEU A 36 0.28 -4.74 -1.93
C LEU A 36 1.69 -5.14 -1.51
N ARG A 37 2.51 -5.67 -2.42
CA ARG A 37 3.94 -5.90 -2.15
C ARG A 37 4.66 -4.60 -1.85
N GLY A 38 4.39 -3.54 -2.62
CA GLY A 38 4.92 -2.20 -2.38
C GLY A 38 4.52 -1.67 -1.01
N TRP A 39 3.25 -1.83 -0.64
CA TRP A 39 2.73 -1.41 0.67
C TRP A 39 3.38 -2.18 1.82
N ALA A 40 3.49 -3.51 1.72
CA ALA A 40 4.15 -4.33 2.74
C ALA A 40 5.64 -3.95 2.90
N ALA A 41 6.32 -3.68 1.78
CA ALA A 41 7.69 -3.17 1.79
C ALA A 41 7.80 -1.80 2.45
N ALA A 42 6.89 -0.87 2.13
CA ALA A 42 6.84 0.45 2.74
C ALA A 42 6.56 0.37 4.25
N ARG A 43 5.62 -0.50 4.67
CA ARG A 43 5.28 -0.74 6.09
C ARG A 43 6.50 -1.23 6.89
N ALA A 44 7.30 -2.12 6.32
CA ALA A 44 8.51 -2.64 6.96
C ALA A 44 9.67 -1.64 6.99
N ALA A 45 9.81 -0.82 5.94
CA ALA A 45 10.92 0.14 5.81
C ALA A 45 10.68 1.45 6.57
N ALA A 46 9.42 1.92 6.65
CA ALA A 46 9.05 3.20 7.25
C ALA A 46 9.59 3.43 8.69
N PRO A 47 9.59 2.44 9.60
CA PRO A 47 10.15 2.61 10.95
C PRO A 47 11.67 2.84 10.97
N ALA A 48 12.40 2.40 9.95
CA ALA A 48 13.85 2.55 9.87
C ALA A 48 14.29 3.94 9.39
N LEU A 49 13.39 4.70 8.75
CA LEU A 49 13.64 6.07 8.33
C LEU A 49 13.67 7.01 9.54
N THR A 50 14.73 7.80 9.66
CA THR A 50 14.93 8.73 10.78
C THR A 50 14.13 10.01 10.64
N ASP A 51 13.99 10.54 9.41
CA ASP A 51 13.18 11.73 9.16
C ASP A 51 11.69 11.36 9.04
N PRO A 52 10.80 11.95 9.86
CA PRO A 52 9.36 11.79 9.71
C PRO A 52 8.83 12.22 8.33
N ARG A 53 9.51 13.14 7.63
CA ARG A 53 9.14 13.59 6.28
C ARG A 53 9.35 12.49 5.25
N ASP A 54 10.54 11.87 5.22
CA ASP A 54 10.83 10.73 4.34
C ASP A 54 9.85 9.57 4.56
N ARG A 55 9.52 9.31 5.83
CA ARG A 55 8.51 8.31 6.20
C ARG A 55 7.12 8.67 5.66
N ALA A 56 6.73 9.93 5.82
CA ALA A 56 5.45 10.44 5.34
C ALA A 56 5.34 10.37 3.82
N GLU A 57 6.43 10.70 3.10
CA GLU A 57 6.54 10.63 1.64
C GLU A 57 6.43 9.18 1.14
N LEU A 58 7.27 8.28 1.68
CA LEU A 58 7.27 6.85 1.34
C LEU A 58 5.87 6.24 1.46
N LEU A 59 5.19 6.49 2.58
CA LEU A 59 3.84 5.97 2.82
C LEU A 59 2.80 6.64 1.92
N SER A 60 2.90 7.96 1.71
CA SER A 60 1.93 8.71 0.90
C SER A 60 2.00 8.42 -0.60
N GLY A 61 3.08 7.80 -1.10
CA GLY A 61 3.15 7.37 -2.49
C GLY A 61 2.15 6.24 -2.81
N LEU A 62 1.85 5.38 -1.84
CA LEU A 62 0.96 4.22 -2.01
C LEU A 62 -0.37 4.36 -1.26
N LEU A 63 -0.39 5.12 -0.17
CA LEU A 63 -1.51 5.20 0.74
C LEU A 63 -2.26 6.53 0.62
N GLY A 64 -3.55 6.47 0.88
CA GLY A 64 -4.43 7.62 1.08
C GLY A 64 -5.36 7.41 2.28
N GLY A 65 -6.21 8.40 2.54
CA GLY A 65 -7.32 8.29 3.49
C GLY A 65 -6.95 7.73 4.87
N ARG A 66 -7.73 6.73 5.34
CA ARG A 66 -7.56 6.12 6.67
C ARG A 66 -6.31 5.26 6.75
N ALA A 67 -6.01 4.50 5.70
CA ALA A 67 -4.83 3.63 5.65
C ALA A 67 -3.53 4.42 5.86
N LEU A 68 -3.39 5.61 5.25
CA LEU A 68 -2.23 6.47 5.46
C LEU A 68 -2.10 6.94 6.92
N LYS A 69 -3.21 7.36 7.54
CA LYS A 69 -3.22 7.80 8.94
C LYS A 69 -2.78 6.68 9.89
N VAL A 70 -3.31 5.47 9.69
CA VAL A 70 -2.97 4.29 10.51
C VAL A 70 -1.50 3.90 10.30
N ALA A 71 -1.06 3.81 9.04
CA ALA A 71 0.31 3.42 8.73
C ALA A 71 1.36 4.39 9.29
N ARG A 72 1.07 5.71 9.29
CA ARG A 72 1.95 6.70 9.93
C ARG A 72 2.06 6.48 11.43
N ALA A 73 0.92 6.31 12.12
CA ALA A 73 0.91 6.08 13.56
C ALA A 73 1.65 4.78 13.94
N GLU A 74 1.47 3.71 13.15
CA GLU A 74 2.17 2.45 13.34
C GLU A 74 3.68 2.58 13.10
N ALA A 75 4.08 3.26 12.04
CA ALA A 75 5.50 3.49 11.73
C ALA A 75 6.18 4.35 12.81
N ASP A 76 5.51 5.38 13.33
CA ASP A 76 6.00 6.20 14.45
C ASP A 76 6.15 5.40 15.73
N ARG A 77 5.17 4.54 16.04
CA ARG A 77 5.25 3.63 17.20
C ARG A 77 6.43 2.66 17.06
N ASN A 78 6.60 2.04 15.90
CA ASN A 78 7.70 1.10 15.63
C ASN A 78 9.06 1.79 15.69
N ALA A 79 9.17 3.01 15.17
CA ALA A 79 10.40 3.80 15.25
C ALA A 79 10.80 4.11 16.70
N ARG A 80 9.84 4.46 17.57
CA ARG A 80 10.09 4.66 19.02
C ARG A 80 10.58 3.40 19.73
N MET A 81 10.11 2.23 19.30
CA MET A 81 10.58 0.92 19.80
C MET A 81 11.90 0.47 19.16
N SER A 82 12.48 1.31 18.27
CA SER A 82 13.65 0.96 17.45
C SER A 82 13.45 -0.35 16.68
N ARG A 83 12.20 -0.67 16.34
CA ARG A 83 11.84 -1.89 15.62
C ARG A 83 12.22 -1.73 14.14
N ARG A 84 13.04 -2.63 13.63
CA ARG A 84 13.47 -2.68 12.23
C ARG A 84 13.26 -4.08 11.68
N VAL A 85 12.65 -4.15 10.50
CA VAL A 85 12.43 -5.40 9.79
C VAL A 85 13.25 -5.38 8.51
N GLN A 86 14.22 -6.30 8.40
CA GLN A 86 14.94 -6.54 7.17
C GLN A 86 14.20 -7.63 6.38
N LEU A 87 13.53 -7.21 5.31
CA LEU A 87 12.74 -8.08 4.47
C LEU A 87 13.61 -9.04 3.64
N GLN A 88 13.20 -10.29 3.60
CA GLN A 88 13.77 -11.33 2.73
C GLN A 88 12.79 -11.72 1.63
N ARG A 89 11.50 -11.88 1.97
CA ARG A 89 10.47 -12.32 1.03
C ARG A 89 9.12 -11.67 1.35
N ILE A 90 8.39 -11.32 0.30
CA ILE A 90 6.98 -10.92 0.37
C ILE A 90 6.21 -11.77 -0.63
N GLU A 91 5.21 -12.48 -0.15
CA GLU A 91 4.28 -13.25 -0.98
C GLU A 91 2.90 -12.61 -0.86
N VAL A 92 2.26 -12.43 -2.01
CA VAL A 92 0.90 -11.89 -2.09
C VAL A 92 0.12 -12.78 -3.02
N GLU A 93 -1.00 -13.27 -2.50
CA GLU A 93 -2.00 -14.03 -3.25
C GLU A 93 -3.31 -13.22 -3.19
N VAL A 94 -3.81 -12.82 -4.36
CA VAL A 94 -5.09 -12.13 -4.47
C VAL A 94 -6.17 -13.19 -4.58
N GLU A 95 -7.04 -13.25 -3.59
CA GLU A 95 -8.11 -14.25 -3.52
C GLU A 95 -9.38 -13.74 -4.21
N GLN A 96 -9.68 -12.45 -4.06
CA GLN A 96 -10.84 -11.81 -4.68
C GLN A 96 -10.53 -10.37 -5.05
N LEU A 97 -11.00 -9.93 -6.22
CA LEU A 97 -10.94 -8.54 -6.66
C LEU A 97 -12.31 -8.11 -7.14
N ARG A 98 -12.87 -7.07 -6.51
CA ARG A 98 -14.21 -6.54 -6.82
C ARG A 98 -14.14 -5.06 -7.09
N ALA A 99 -14.42 -4.68 -8.33
CA ALA A 99 -14.57 -3.28 -8.67
C ALA A 99 -15.91 -2.75 -8.16
N ARG A 100 -15.90 -1.66 -7.40
CA ARG A 100 -17.11 -1.00 -6.90
C ARG A 100 -17.31 0.30 -7.67
N PRO A 101 -18.44 0.48 -8.37
CA PRO A 101 -18.78 1.79 -8.90
C PRO A 101 -18.96 2.75 -7.73
N VAL A 102 -18.29 3.90 -7.79
CA VAL A 102 -18.53 4.97 -6.81
C VAL A 102 -19.90 5.53 -7.13
N ALA A 103 -20.87 5.29 -6.25
CA ALA A 103 -22.19 5.88 -6.37
C ALA A 103 -22.03 7.40 -6.39
N SER A 104 -22.19 8.00 -7.57
CA SER A 104 -22.06 9.43 -7.78
C SER A 104 -23.10 10.14 -6.90
N ALA A 105 -22.63 10.98 -5.98
CA ALA A 105 -23.47 11.97 -5.37
C ALA A 105 -23.97 12.93 -6.47
N SER A 106 -25.29 13.02 -6.60
CA SER A 106 -26.07 13.88 -7.50
C SER A 106 -26.12 13.50 -8.99
N ALA A 107 -27.33 13.59 -9.54
CA ALA A 107 -27.68 13.32 -10.94
C ALA A 107 -26.97 14.26 -11.95
N SER A 108 -26.38 15.37 -11.49
CA SER A 108 -25.63 16.30 -12.36
C SER A 108 -24.20 15.82 -12.67
N ALA A 109 -23.60 14.97 -11.85
CA ALA A 109 -22.28 14.39 -12.11
C ALA A 109 -22.34 13.18 -13.07
N ALA A 110 -23.49 12.49 -13.14
CA ALA A 110 -23.73 11.41 -14.11
C ALA A 110 -23.79 11.93 -15.56
N ALA A 111 -24.29 13.16 -15.77
CA ALA A 111 -24.33 13.80 -17.08
C ALA A 111 -22.94 14.21 -17.58
N ALA A 112 -22.04 14.62 -16.67
CA ALA A 112 -20.65 14.93 -17.01
C ALA A 112 -19.83 13.66 -17.32
N ALA A 113 -20.10 12.56 -16.62
CA ALA A 113 -19.46 11.27 -16.87
C ALA A 113 -19.90 10.62 -18.20
N ALA A 114 -21.09 10.95 -18.71
CA ALA A 114 -21.59 10.45 -19.99
C ALA A 114 -20.97 11.15 -21.21
N ALA A 115 -20.43 12.37 -21.04
CA ALA A 115 -19.82 13.14 -22.13
C ALA A 115 -18.30 12.88 -22.31
N GLY A 116 -17.66 12.15 -21.39
CA GLY A 116 -16.23 11.85 -21.42
C GLY A 116 -15.97 10.36 -21.21
N HIS A 117 -15.46 9.69 -22.24
CA HIS A 117 -15.13 8.26 -22.24
C HIS A 117 -14.29 7.86 -21.01
N GLY A 118 -14.82 6.97 -20.15
CA GLY A 118 -14.02 6.07 -19.31
C GLY A 118 -14.01 6.27 -17.77
N GLN A 119 -15.03 6.86 -17.15
CA GLN A 119 -15.02 7.10 -15.69
C GLN A 119 -16.16 6.41 -14.94
N GLY A 120 -15.94 5.17 -14.49
CA GLY A 120 -16.91 4.44 -13.65
C GLY A 120 -16.32 3.60 -12.52
N LEU A 121 -15.01 3.38 -12.46
CA LEU A 121 -14.36 2.54 -11.45
C LEU A 121 -13.49 3.40 -10.53
N GLY A 122 -14.12 4.07 -9.57
CA GLY A 122 -13.40 4.91 -8.60
C GLY A 122 -12.86 4.13 -7.40
N GLN A 123 -13.32 2.89 -7.17
CA GLN A 123 -12.93 2.09 -6.02
C GLN A 123 -12.85 0.59 -6.36
N VAL A 124 -11.86 -0.11 -5.79
CA VAL A 124 -11.69 -1.56 -5.93
C VAL A 124 -11.43 -2.14 -4.55
N VAL A 125 -12.16 -3.20 -4.20
CA VAL A 125 -11.95 -3.96 -2.97
C VAL A 125 -11.23 -5.24 -3.32
N VAL A 126 -10.12 -5.51 -2.64
CA VAL A 126 -9.26 -6.67 -2.85
C VAL A 126 -9.20 -7.46 -1.54
N THR A 127 -9.44 -8.76 -1.60
CA THR A 127 -9.10 -9.68 -0.52
C THR A 127 -7.84 -10.42 -0.91
N ALA A 128 -6.83 -10.40 -0.04
CA ALA A 128 -5.54 -11.02 -0.32
C ALA A 128 -4.92 -11.65 0.92
N ALA A 129 -4.17 -12.73 0.72
CA ALA A 129 -3.25 -13.26 1.69
C ALA A 129 -1.86 -12.64 1.48
N LEU A 130 -1.27 -12.13 2.55
CA LEU A 130 0.05 -11.52 2.59
C LEU A 130 0.94 -12.31 3.55
N VAL A 131 2.07 -12.81 3.04
CA VAL A 131 3.13 -13.38 3.86
C VAL A 131 4.34 -12.48 3.77
N THR A 132 4.85 -12.07 4.93
CA THR A 132 6.07 -11.26 5.02
C THR A 132 7.09 -12.02 5.85
N VAL A 133 8.26 -12.27 5.27
CA VAL A 133 9.36 -12.99 5.91
C VAL A 133 10.61 -12.11 5.94
N GLY A 134 11.30 -12.12 7.06
CA GLY A 134 12.54 -11.38 7.24
C GLY A 134 13.18 -11.61 8.59
N THR A 135 14.01 -10.67 9.00
CA THR A 135 14.57 -10.60 10.35
C THR A 135 14.13 -9.31 11.02
N GLU A 136 13.76 -9.40 12.30
CA GLU A 136 13.38 -8.26 13.12
C GLU A 136 14.45 -7.99 14.18
N THR A 137 14.74 -6.71 14.41
CA THR A 137 15.50 -6.22 15.56
C THR A 137 14.68 -5.16 16.27
N SER A 138 14.78 -5.08 17.59
CA SER A 138 14.09 -4.05 18.38
C SER A 138 14.92 -3.62 19.57
N ARG A 139 14.50 -2.56 20.27
CA ARG A 139 15.15 -2.14 21.52
C ARG A 139 15.09 -3.23 22.59
N VAL A 140 14.02 -4.04 22.60
CA VAL A 140 13.76 -5.06 23.62
C VAL A 140 14.50 -6.38 23.31
N SER A 141 14.79 -6.63 22.04
CA SER A 141 15.63 -7.75 21.59
C SER A 141 16.62 -7.25 20.53
N PRO A 142 17.86 -6.92 20.92
CA PRO A 142 18.87 -6.40 20.01
C PRO A 142 19.42 -7.47 19.06
N LEU A 143 19.24 -8.76 19.39
CA LEU A 143 19.60 -9.86 18.51
C LEU A 143 18.54 -10.01 17.40
N PRO A 144 18.96 -10.21 16.14
CA PRO A 144 18.02 -10.47 15.04
C PRO A 144 17.21 -11.74 15.31
N LEU A 145 15.88 -11.60 15.28
CA LEU A 145 14.94 -12.71 15.40
C LEU A 145 14.29 -12.98 14.05
N SER A 146 13.97 -14.24 13.79
CA SER A 146 13.15 -14.62 12.63
C SER A 146 11.80 -13.92 12.70
N TYR A 147 11.44 -13.22 11.64
CA TYR A 147 10.17 -12.54 11.49
C TYR A 147 9.35 -13.20 10.39
N CYS A 148 8.16 -13.67 10.74
CA CYS A 148 7.20 -14.20 9.78
C CYS A 148 5.80 -13.76 10.20
N THR A 149 5.11 -13.04 9.31
CA THR A 149 3.70 -12.70 9.49
C THR A 149 2.90 -13.24 8.32
N ARG A 150 1.76 -13.86 8.63
CA ARG A 150 0.77 -14.30 7.67
C ARG A 150 -0.55 -13.62 8.01
N GLU A 151 -1.01 -12.77 7.11
CA GLU A 151 -2.19 -11.93 7.29
C GLU A 151 -3.14 -12.18 6.11
N ARG A 152 -4.45 -12.21 6.38
CA ARG A 152 -5.49 -12.19 5.35
C ARG A 152 -6.25 -10.89 5.48
N LEU A 153 -6.22 -10.07 4.43
CA LEU A 153 -6.63 -8.67 4.50
C LEU A 153 -7.70 -8.35 3.46
N THR A 154 -8.66 -7.51 3.84
CA THR A 154 -9.56 -6.80 2.95
C THR A 154 -9.07 -5.37 2.77
N LEU A 155 -8.74 -5.03 1.54
CA LEU A 155 -7.99 -3.83 1.14
C LEU A 155 -8.83 -3.03 0.17
N THR A 156 -8.97 -1.74 0.42
CA THR A 156 -9.77 -0.87 -0.44
C THR A 156 -8.86 0.12 -1.16
N PHE A 157 -8.80 0.01 -2.48
CA PHE A 157 -8.11 0.95 -3.36
C PHE A 157 -9.07 1.98 -3.91
N ARG A 158 -8.64 3.23 -3.96
CA ARG A 158 -9.36 4.32 -4.60
C ARG A 158 -8.50 4.96 -5.67
N ARG A 159 -9.09 5.32 -6.79
CA ARG A 159 -8.41 6.08 -7.84
C ARG A 159 -8.48 7.56 -7.50
N GLU A 160 -7.33 8.20 -7.35
CA GLU A 160 -7.22 9.61 -6.97
C GLU A 160 -6.52 10.41 -8.07
N ALA A 161 -7.03 11.61 -8.37
CA ALA A 161 -6.42 12.52 -9.33
C ALA A 161 -5.10 13.09 -8.79
N LEU A 162 -4.07 13.11 -9.65
CA LEU A 162 -2.80 13.78 -9.38
C LEU A 162 -2.92 15.25 -9.74
N ALA A 163 -3.02 16.11 -8.72
CA ALA A 163 -3.18 17.55 -8.89
C ALA A 163 -2.08 18.22 -9.75
N ALA A 164 -0.89 17.60 -9.83
CA ALA A 164 0.28 18.16 -10.53
C ALA A 164 0.36 17.82 -12.04
N GLU A 165 -0.35 16.80 -12.53
CA GLU A 165 -0.21 16.29 -13.91
C GLU A 165 -1.50 16.46 -14.76
N GLY A 166 -2.46 17.25 -14.28
CA GLY A 166 -3.72 17.55 -14.96
C GLY A 166 -4.83 16.50 -14.72
N PRO A 167 -6.04 16.73 -15.27
CA PRO A 167 -7.24 15.95 -14.96
C PRO A 167 -7.22 14.49 -15.45
N ALA A 168 -6.23 14.12 -16.28
CA ALA A 168 -6.07 12.77 -16.83
C ALA A 168 -5.15 11.86 -16.01
N ALA A 169 -4.27 12.44 -15.18
CA ALA A 169 -3.34 11.67 -14.36
C ALA A 169 -4.04 11.25 -13.06
N ALA A 170 -4.24 9.95 -12.88
CA ALA A 170 -4.84 9.42 -11.66
C ALA A 170 -4.13 8.14 -11.23
N VAL A 171 -3.99 7.95 -9.92
CA VAL A 171 -3.30 6.81 -9.31
C VAL A 171 -4.19 6.05 -8.36
N TRP A 172 -4.04 4.73 -8.34
CA TRP A 172 -4.62 3.87 -7.32
C TRP A 172 -3.85 4.03 -6.00
N ARG A 173 -4.58 4.37 -4.94
CA ARG A 173 -4.07 4.48 -3.57
C ARG A 173 -4.86 3.56 -2.66
N LEU A 174 -4.17 2.88 -1.75
CA LEU A 174 -4.80 2.09 -0.71
C LEU A 174 -5.34 3.05 0.36
N VAL A 175 -6.66 3.06 0.55
CA VAL A 175 -7.35 4.01 1.43
C VAL A 175 -7.88 3.39 2.72
N ASP A 176 -8.07 2.07 2.74
CA ASP A 176 -8.50 1.31 3.92
C ASP A 176 -7.91 -0.10 3.92
N VAL A 177 -7.59 -0.61 5.11
CA VAL A 177 -7.05 -1.96 5.35
C VAL A 177 -7.77 -2.54 6.54
N ARG A 178 -8.28 -3.76 6.41
CA ARG A 178 -8.99 -4.48 7.48
C ARG A 178 -8.60 -5.95 7.44
N ASP A 179 -8.73 -6.62 8.58
CA ASP A 179 -8.65 -8.08 8.60
C ASP A 179 -9.81 -8.65 7.77
N ALA A 180 -9.49 -9.61 6.91
CA ALA A 180 -10.50 -10.36 6.19
C ALA A 180 -11.20 -11.32 7.17
N PRO A 181 -12.51 -11.60 6.98
CA PRO A 181 -13.16 -12.66 7.73
C PRO A 181 -12.44 -14.00 7.52
N PRO A 182 -12.52 -14.95 8.47
CA PRO A 182 -12.00 -16.30 8.28
C PRO A 182 -12.62 -16.92 7.03
N ALA A 183 -11.86 -17.77 6.33
CA ALA A 183 -12.39 -18.50 5.18
C ALA A 183 -13.44 -19.49 5.73
N MET A 184 -14.72 -19.23 5.47
CA MET A 184 -15.74 -20.25 5.70
C MET A 184 -15.56 -21.26 4.57
N TYR A 185 -15.03 -22.43 4.94
CA TYR A 185 -15.02 -23.63 4.13
C TYR A 185 -16.39 -24.29 4.15
#